data_AF-A0A0G1C1S2-F1
#
_entry.id   AF-A0A0G1C1S2-F1
#
_cell.length_a   1.000
_cell.length_b   1.000
_cell.length_c   1.000
_cell.angle_alpha   90.00
_cell.angle_beta   90.00
_cell.angle_gamma   90.00
#
_symmetry.space_group_name_H-M   'P 1'
#
loop_
_entity.id
_entity.type
_entity.pdbx_description
1 polymer ?
#
loop_
_entity_poly.entity_id
_entity_poly.type
_entity_poly.pdbx_seq_one_letter_code
_entity_poly.pdbx_strand_id
1 'polypeptide(L)'
;MITAVGASMAVPLVYRKAIEVNGEKYIDGAFDPMPIERLIKQFKPTDILVLPNTPFDRMDAFELNPGQYLFAELAHQTGSLGSIGTVEKFLRVKEEIRKSLEYIQNQNKVNIGILWPPDSGLSNLGTNPDKVEAAVIESARDVIKQFGSAQPRKLNLFHSKKQ
;
A
#
# COMPACT_ATOMS: atom_id res chain seq x y z
N MET A 1 16.57 9.86 9.84
CA MET A 1 15.45 8.90 9.93
C MET A 1 14.10 9.59 9.96
N ILE A 2 13.81 10.46 10.94
CA ILE A 2 12.52 11.18 11.04
C ILE A 2 12.21 12.02 9.78
N THR A 3 13.18 12.75 9.23
CA THR A 3 12.98 13.57 8.02
C THR A 3 12.70 12.73 6.77
N ALA A 4 13.34 11.55 6.65
CA ALA A 4 13.11 10.64 5.53
C ALA A 4 11.72 9.98 5.60
N VAL A 5 11.26 9.63 6.82
CA VAL A 5 9.89 9.16 7.04
C VAL A 5 8.89 10.28 6.71
N GLY A 6 9.15 11.51 7.17
CA GLY A 6 8.33 12.67 6.82
C GLY A 6 8.25 12.91 5.32
N ALA A 7 9.38 12.82 4.61
CA ALA A 7 9.44 12.92 3.15
C ALA A 7 8.63 11.82 2.45
N SER A 8 8.69 10.57 2.95
CA SER A 8 7.90 9.46 2.41
C SER A 8 6.39 9.62 2.60
N MET A 9 5.94 10.49 3.51
CA MET A 9 4.54 10.78 3.79
C MET A 9 4.06 12.11 3.14
N ALA A 10 4.93 12.76 2.35
CA ALA A 10 4.69 14.09 1.81
C ALA A 10 3.75 14.06 0.60
N VAL A 11 2.48 13.71 0.84
CA VAL A 11 1.47 13.66 -0.22
C VAL A 11 1.30 15.07 -0.82
N PRO A 12 1.52 15.28 -2.13
CA PRO A 12 1.53 16.61 -2.73
C PRO A 12 0.28 17.44 -2.45
N LEU A 13 -0.90 16.81 -2.45
CA LEU A 13 -2.19 17.45 -2.17
C LEU A 13 -2.33 17.94 -0.71
N VAL A 14 -1.71 17.26 0.25
CA VAL A 14 -1.80 17.57 1.69
C VAL A 14 -0.68 18.51 2.11
N TYR A 15 0.55 18.20 1.71
CA TYR A 15 1.73 18.95 2.12
C TYR A 15 1.95 20.22 1.29
N ARG A 16 1.38 20.29 0.07
CA ARG A 16 1.47 21.42 -0.89
C ARG A 16 2.89 21.83 -1.27
N LYS A 17 3.91 21.10 -0.81
CA LYS A 17 5.33 21.28 -1.10
C LYS A 17 6.04 19.94 -0.99
N ALA A 18 7.03 19.72 -1.87
CA ALA A 18 7.98 18.63 -1.70
C ALA A 18 8.84 18.88 -0.44
N ILE A 19 9.20 17.81 0.26
CA ILE A 19 10.12 17.89 1.40
C ILE A 19 11.54 17.73 0.87
N GLU A 20 12.44 18.62 1.27
CA GLU A 20 13.84 18.57 0.87
C GLU A 20 14.65 17.75 1.87
N VAL A 21 15.40 16.77 1.37
CA VAL A 21 16.35 15.97 2.17
C VAL A 21 17.66 15.93 1.40
N ASN A 22 18.77 16.37 2.02
CA ASN A 22 20.09 16.40 1.39
C ASN A 22 20.16 17.13 0.04
N GLY A 23 19.38 18.20 -0.14
CA GLY A 23 19.36 18.99 -1.39
C GLY A 23 18.46 18.41 -2.50
N GLU A 24 17.85 17.25 -2.27
CA GLU A 24 16.92 16.62 -3.20
C GLU A 24 15.47 16.78 -2.72
N LYS A 25 14.55 16.96 -3.66
CA LYS A 25 13.11 17.12 -3.38
C LYS A 25 12.42 15.76 -3.43
N TYR A 26 11.74 15.42 -2.35
CA TYR A 26 11.01 14.19 -2.18
C TYR A 26 9.50 14.45 -2.05
N ILE A 27 8.72 13.53 -2.60
CA ILE A 27 7.27 13.43 -2.44
C ILE A 27 6.94 12.02 -1.93
N ASP A 28 5.68 11.83 -1.55
CA ASP A 28 5.19 10.53 -1.09
C ASP A 28 5.50 9.38 -2.07
N GLY A 29 5.90 8.22 -1.54
CA GLY A 29 6.27 7.05 -2.34
C GLY A 29 5.07 6.34 -2.99
N ALA A 30 3.84 6.71 -2.65
CA ALA A 30 2.63 6.13 -3.24
C ALA A 30 2.56 6.32 -4.77
N PHE A 31 3.31 7.26 -5.33
CA PHE A 31 3.36 7.58 -6.76
C PHE A 31 4.44 6.81 -7.54
N ASP A 32 5.31 6.07 -6.86
CA ASP A 32 6.39 5.29 -7.48
C ASP A 32 5.97 3.80 -7.59
N PRO A 33 6.43 3.05 -8.62
CA PRO A 33 6.22 1.60 -8.69
C PRO A 33 6.81 0.88 -7.47
N MET A 34 6.22 -0.25 -7.08
CA MET A 34 6.76 -1.05 -5.98
C MET A 34 8.19 -1.50 -6.29
N PRO A 35 9.19 -1.24 -5.42
CA PRO A 35 10.60 -1.43 -5.75
C PRO A 35 11.09 -2.89 -5.63
N ILE A 36 10.26 -3.87 -6.00
CA ILE A 36 10.49 -5.29 -5.72
C ILE A 36 11.77 -5.79 -6.39
N GLU A 37 12.01 -5.47 -7.67
CA GLU A 37 13.24 -5.91 -8.36
C GLU A 37 14.50 -5.34 -7.71
N ARG A 38 14.45 -4.08 -7.27
CA ARG A 38 15.56 -3.45 -6.56
C ARG A 38 15.84 -4.18 -5.24
N LEU A 39 14.78 -4.52 -4.50
CA LEU A 39 14.89 -5.27 -3.25
C LEU A 39 15.48 -6.67 -3.49
N ILE A 40 15.06 -7.36 -4.56
CA ILE A 40 15.61 -8.68 -4.93
C ILE A 40 17.12 -8.57 -5.23
N LYS A 41 17.53 -7.61 -6.06
CA LYS A 41 18.94 -7.41 -6.42
C LYS A 41 19.81 -7.09 -5.20
N GLN A 42 19.29 -6.24 -4.31
CA GLN A 42 20.04 -5.74 -3.16
C GLN A 42 20.15 -6.78 -2.03
N PHE A 43 19.05 -7.45 -1.69
CA PHE A 43 18.98 -8.30 -0.50
C PHE A 43 19.02 -9.80 -0.80
N LYS A 44 18.79 -10.21 -2.05
CA LYS A 44 18.73 -11.62 -2.48
C LYS A 44 17.83 -12.48 -1.57
N PRO A 45 16.57 -12.05 -1.31
CA PRO A 45 15.66 -12.79 -0.44
C PRO A 45 15.24 -14.10 -1.10
N THR A 46 14.95 -15.12 -0.30
CA THR A 46 14.24 -16.33 -0.75
C THR A 46 12.74 -16.10 -0.83
N ASP A 47 12.20 -15.26 0.08
CA ASP A 47 10.78 -15.03 0.27
C ASP A 47 10.50 -13.53 0.47
N ILE A 48 9.42 -13.04 -0.14
CA ILE A 48 8.91 -11.67 0.01
C ILE A 48 7.45 -11.74 0.42
N LEU A 49 7.11 -11.06 1.52
CA LEU A 49 5.73 -10.88 1.97
C LEU A 49 5.27 -9.45 1.67
N VAL A 50 4.26 -9.31 0.83
CA VAL A 50 3.59 -8.03 0.55
C VAL A 50 2.40 -7.88 1.47
N LEU A 51 2.31 -6.73 2.17
CA LEU A 51 1.23 -6.39 3.09
C LEU A 51 0.49 -5.14 2.56
N PRO A 52 -0.51 -5.31 1.68
CA PRO A 52 -1.34 -4.21 1.22
C PRO A 52 -2.13 -3.61 2.39
N ASN A 53 -2.40 -2.31 2.33
CA ASN A 53 -3.25 -1.61 3.30
C ASN A 53 -4.73 -1.54 2.88
N THR A 54 -5.07 -2.08 1.70
CA THR A 54 -6.42 -2.10 1.15
C THR A 54 -6.85 -3.55 0.89
N PRO A 55 -8.08 -3.95 1.25
CA PRO A 55 -8.62 -5.27 0.90
C PRO A 55 -8.65 -5.50 -0.62
N PHE A 56 -8.48 -6.76 -1.04
CA PHE A 56 -8.46 -7.11 -2.47
C PHE A 56 -9.77 -6.73 -3.17
N ASP A 57 -10.91 -7.07 -2.58
CA ASP A 57 -12.24 -6.85 -3.17
C ASP A 57 -12.51 -5.36 -3.43
N ARG A 58 -12.00 -4.47 -2.56
CA ARG A 58 -12.13 -3.03 -2.75
C ARG A 58 -11.27 -2.49 -3.89
N MET A 59 -10.11 -3.11 -4.14
CA MET A 59 -9.33 -2.77 -5.34
C MET A 59 -10.00 -3.31 -6.60
N ASP A 60 -10.53 -4.53 -6.55
CA ASP A 60 -11.15 -5.18 -7.70
C ASP A 60 -12.44 -4.45 -8.13
N ALA A 61 -13.26 -4.05 -7.15
CA ALA A 61 -14.48 -3.27 -7.35
C ALA A 61 -14.22 -1.78 -7.66
N PHE A 62 -12.97 -1.32 -7.69
CA PHE A 62 -12.68 0.06 -8.02
C PHE A 62 -12.92 0.32 -9.51
N GLU A 63 -13.90 1.17 -9.82
CA GLU A 63 -14.16 1.67 -11.16
C GLU A 63 -13.85 3.16 -11.21
N LEU A 64 -13.07 3.59 -12.21
CA LEU A 64 -12.87 5.00 -12.48
C LEU A 64 -14.11 5.57 -13.14
N ASN A 65 -14.62 6.67 -12.60
CA ASN A 65 -15.63 7.44 -13.31
C ASN A 65 -15.02 8.10 -14.56
N PRO A 66 -15.77 8.32 -15.64
CA PRO A 66 -15.26 8.90 -16.89
C PRO A 66 -14.52 10.24 -16.71
N GLY A 67 -14.95 11.06 -15.75
CA GLY A 67 -14.27 12.31 -15.40
C GLY A 67 -12.89 12.11 -14.76
N GLN A 68 -12.66 11.01 -14.05
CA GLN A 68 -11.36 10.66 -13.46
C GLN A 68 -10.40 10.14 -14.54
N TYR A 69 -10.91 9.44 -15.56
CA TYR A 69 -10.15 9.08 -16.75
C TYR A 69 -9.64 10.31 -17.50
N LEU A 70 -10.55 11.25 -17.80
CA LEU A 70 -10.21 12.50 -18.48
C LEU A 70 -9.21 13.35 -17.67
N PHE A 71 -9.36 13.37 -16.34
CA PHE A 71 -8.43 14.09 -15.47
C PHE A 71 -7.04 13.43 -15.41
N ALA A 72 -6.97 12.10 -15.44
CA ALA A 72 -5.70 11.38 -15.52
C ALA A 72 -4.99 11.63 -16.85
N GLU A 73 -5.73 11.64 -17.95
CA GLU A 73 -5.22 11.92 -19.30
C GLU A 73 -4.71 13.37 -19.44
N LEU A 74 -5.47 14.35 -18.95
CA LEU A 74 -5.06 15.75 -18.90
C LEU A 74 -3.87 15.99 -17.96
N ALA A 75 -3.84 15.32 -16.82
CA ALA A 75 -2.72 15.41 -15.90
C ALA A 75 -1.44 14.85 -16.53
N HIS A 76 -1.53 13.72 -17.26
CA HIS A 76 -0.42 13.10 -17.97
C HIS A 76 0.19 14.01 -19.05
N GLN A 77 -0.65 14.84 -19.69
CA GLN A 77 -0.20 15.84 -20.66
C GLN A 77 0.41 17.11 -20.02
N THR A 78 0.01 17.44 -18.78
CA THR A 78 0.43 18.67 -18.09
C THR A 78 1.57 18.46 -17.08
N GLY A 79 2.04 17.23 -16.91
CA GLY A 79 3.16 16.92 -15.99
C GLY A 79 2.82 17.09 -14.51
N SER A 80 1.53 17.12 -14.16
CA SER A 80 1.08 17.32 -12.77
C SER A 80 1.31 16.04 -11.95
N LEU A 81 2.46 15.99 -11.27
CA LEU A 81 3.01 14.84 -10.54
C LEU A 81 2.08 14.20 -9.49
N GLY A 82 1.06 14.92 -9.00
CA GLY A 82 0.28 14.53 -7.83
C GLY A 82 -1.00 13.74 -8.09
N SER A 83 -1.56 13.74 -9.30
CA SER A 83 -2.81 13.02 -9.61
C SER A 83 -2.62 11.86 -10.59
N ILE A 84 -1.60 11.94 -11.44
CA ILE A 84 -1.28 10.92 -12.47
C ILE A 84 -0.89 9.60 -11.81
N GLY A 85 0.10 9.64 -10.91
CA GLY A 85 0.64 8.41 -10.33
C GLY A 85 -0.36 7.65 -9.46
N THR A 86 -1.34 8.33 -8.86
CA THR A 86 -2.42 7.66 -8.12
C THR A 86 -3.33 6.89 -9.07
N VAL A 87 -3.82 7.53 -10.14
CA VAL A 87 -4.75 6.89 -11.09
C VAL A 87 -4.06 5.79 -11.89
N GLU A 88 -2.86 6.03 -12.40
CA GLU A 88 -2.05 5.02 -13.10
C GLU A 88 -1.73 3.83 -12.19
N LYS A 89 -1.41 4.07 -10.92
CA LYS A 89 -1.20 2.99 -9.96
C LYS A 89 -2.48 2.20 -9.74
N PHE A 90 -3.64 2.83 -9.54
CA PHE A 90 -4.89 2.09 -9.39
C PHE A 90 -5.23 1.26 -10.64
N LEU A 91 -4.98 1.79 -11.83
CA LEU A 91 -5.13 1.06 -13.09
C LEU A 91 -4.16 -0.12 -13.19
N ARG A 92 -2.86 0.09 -12.95
CA ARG A 92 -1.85 -0.99 -12.97
C ARG A 92 -2.08 -2.05 -11.90
N VAL A 93 -2.55 -1.63 -10.73
CA VAL A 93 -2.86 -2.52 -9.61
C VAL A 93 -4.09 -3.38 -9.92
N LYS A 94 -5.13 -2.78 -10.53
CA LYS A 94 -6.33 -3.48 -10.98
C LYS A 94 -6.04 -4.47 -12.10
N GLU A 95 -5.27 -4.05 -13.11
CA GLU A 95 -5.09 -4.86 -14.30
C GLU A 95 -4.15 -6.06 -14.06
N GLU A 96 -3.03 -5.91 -13.33
CA GLU A 96 -1.98 -6.93 -13.43
C GLU A 96 -1.09 -7.10 -12.19
N ILE A 97 -1.46 -6.64 -10.99
CA ILE A 97 -0.55 -6.79 -9.83
C ILE A 97 -0.19 -8.27 -9.56
N ARG A 98 -1.19 -9.17 -9.65
CA ARG A 98 -0.98 -10.61 -9.46
C ARG A 98 -0.05 -11.18 -10.54
N LYS A 99 -0.32 -10.87 -11.82
CA LYS A 99 0.51 -11.39 -12.93
C LYS A 99 1.91 -10.78 -12.95
N SER A 100 2.05 -9.52 -12.54
CA SER A 100 3.35 -8.85 -12.40
C SER A 100 4.18 -9.49 -11.30
N LEU A 101 3.57 -9.78 -10.15
CA LEU A 101 4.26 -10.45 -9.05
C LEU A 101 4.60 -11.91 -9.39
N GLU A 102 3.71 -12.63 -10.07
CA GLU A 102 3.98 -13.97 -10.59
C GLU A 102 5.12 -13.97 -11.62
N TYR A 103 5.15 -12.98 -12.52
CA TYR A 103 6.24 -12.79 -13.47
C TYR A 103 7.57 -12.57 -12.75
N ILE A 104 7.61 -11.66 -11.77
CA ILE A 104 8.82 -11.38 -10.98
C ILE A 104 9.29 -12.63 -10.23
N GLN A 105 8.37 -13.37 -9.61
CA GLN A 105 8.64 -14.63 -8.91
C GLN A 105 9.29 -15.65 -9.85
N ASN A 106 8.73 -15.84 -11.05
CA ASN A 106 9.25 -16.80 -12.04
C ASN A 106 10.63 -16.40 -12.58
N GLN A 107 10.85 -15.11 -12.86
CA GLN A 107 12.13 -14.62 -13.38
C GLN A 107 13.25 -14.69 -12.35
N ASN A 108 12.96 -14.33 -11.09
CA ASN A 108 13.98 -14.17 -10.06
C ASN A 108 14.15 -15.38 -9.15
N LYS A 109 13.29 -16.40 -9.28
CA LYS A 109 13.24 -17.59 -8.40
C LYS A 109 13.10 -17.21 -6.92
N VAL A 110 12.20 -16.27 -6.63
CA VAL A 110 11.87 -15.78 -5.28
C VAL A 110 10.40 -16.05 -5.01
N ASN A 111 10.06 -16.57 -3.83
CA ASN A 111 8.65 -16.77 -3.45
C ASN A 111 8.02 -15.43 -3.07
N ILE A 112 6.87 -15.08 -3.63
CA ILE A 112 6.16 -13.84 -3.28
C ILE A 112 4.77 -14.19 -2.77
N GLY A 113 4.52 -13.90 -1.49
CA GLY A 113 3.21 -13.99 -0.86
C GLY A 113 2.57 -12.62 -0.71
N ILE A 114 1.26 -12.53 -0.89
CA ILE A 114 0.48 -11.31 -0.58
C ILE A 114 -0.53 -11.65 0.49
N LEU A 115 -0.50 -10.91 1.59
CA LEU A 115 -1.45 -11.05 2.68
C LEU A 115 -2.44 -9.88 2.64
N TRP A 116 -3.56 -10.10 1.96
CA TRP A 116 -4.63 -9.12 1.86
C TRP A 116 -5.33 -8.96 3.21
N PRO A 117 -5.56 -7.72 3.68
CA PRO A 117 -6.36 -7.50 4.87
C PRO A 117 -7.85 -7.77 4.57
N PRO A 118 -8.63 -8.21 5.56
CA PRO A 118 -10.08 -8.31 5.43
C PRO A 118 -10.74 -6.93 5.30
N ASP A 119 -11.91 -6.88 4.67
CA ASP A 119 -12.71 -5.66 4.63
C ASP A 119 -13.39 -5.39 5.99
N SER A 120 -12.72 -4.59 6.81
CA SER A 120 -13.19 -4.17 8.13
C SER A 120 -14.13 -2.95 8.12
N GLY A 121 -14.56 -2.47 6.94
CA GLY A 121 -15.40 -1.26 6.83
C GLY A 121 -14.68 0.05 7.20
N LEU A 122 -13.36 0.02 7.47
CA LEU A 122 -12.55 1.22 7.67
C LEU A 122 -12.23 1.89 6.33
N SER A 123 -12.47 3.19 6.20
CA SER A 123 -11.99 3.98 5.07
C SER A 123 -10.51 4.35 5.24
N ASN A 124 -9.85 4.74 4.16
CA ASN A 124 -8.42 5.13 4.17
C ASN A 124 -8.09 6.30 5.13
N LEU A 125 -9.10 7.09 5.52
CA LEU A 125 -8.99 8.22 6.44
C LEU A 125 -9.76 7.97 7.75
N GLY A 126 -10.22 6.74 7.99
CA GLY A 126 -10.98 6.38 9.17
C GLY A 126 -10.11 6.44 10.43
N THR A 127 -10.48 7.29 11.39
CA THR A 127 -9.75 7.49 12.65
C THR A 127 -10.53 7.05 13.88
N ASN A 128 -11.72 6.46 13.72
CA ASN A 128 -12.54 5.99 14.84
C ASN A 128 -11.77 4.88 15.59
N PRO A 129 -11.39 5.08 16.86
CA PRO A 129 -10.54 4.14 17.59
C PRO A 129 -11.15 2.74 17.73
N ASP A 130 -12.45 2.63 18.00
CA ASP A 130 -13.13 1.35 18.17
C ASP A 130 -13.14 0.55 16.87
N LYS A 131 -13.35 1.23 15.73
CA LYS A 131 -13.28 0.59 14.40
C LYS A 131 -11.86 0.17 14.05
N VAL A 132 -10.87 0.99 14.41
CA VAL A 132 -9.44 0.66 14.22
C VAL A 132 -9.08 -0.58 15.04
N GLU A 133 -9.47 -0.63 16.31
CA GLU A 133 -9.22 -1.77 17.18
C GLU A 133 -9.90 -3.04 16.64
N ALA A 134 -11.17 -2.93 16.23
CA ALA A 134 -11.90 -4.04 15.62
C ALA A 134 -11.20 -4.57 14.35
N ALA A 135 -10.74 -3.68 13.48
CA ALA A 135 -10.03 -4.06 12.27
C ALA A 135 -8.67 -4.73 12.53
N VAL A 136 -7.95 -4.29 13.57
CA VAL A 136 -6.70 -4.93 14.01
C VAL A 136 -6.98 -6.36 14.48
N ILE A 137 -8.02 -6.54 15.31
CA ILE A 137 -8.45 -7.86 15.79
C ILE A 137 -8.86 -8.76 14.62
N GLU A 138 -9.66 -8.24 13.70
CA GLU A 138 -10.15 -8.98 12.54
C GLU A 138 -8.99 -9.41 11.63
N SER A 139 -8.09 -8.49 11.32
CA SER A 139 -6.88 -8.77 10.53
C SER A 139 -6.03 -9.85 11.20
N ALA A 140 -5.79 -9.76 12.51
CA ALA A 140 -5.02 -10.78 13.23
C ALA A 140 -5.66 -12.17 13.17
N ARG A 141 -6.99 -12.26 13.35
CA ARG A 141 -7.72 -13.52 13.26
C ARG A 141 -7.68 -14.10 11.85
N ASP A 142 -7.85 -13.26 10.84
CA ASP A 142 -7.83 -13.68 9.45
C ASP A 142 -6.46 -14.25 9.06
N VAL A 143 -5.37 -13.58 9.44
CA VAL A 143 -4.00 -14.10 9.27
C VAL A 143 -3.85 -15.48 9.91
N ILE A 144 -4.21 -15.62 11.19
CA ILE A 144 -4.09 -16.90 11.91
C ILE A 144 -4.88 -18.01 11.20
N LYS A 145 -6.06 -17.68 10.66
CA LYS A 145 -6.90 -18.60 9.89
C LYS A 145 -6.23 -18.99 8.57
N GLN A 146 -5.69 -18.03 7.81
CA GLN A 146 -5.02 -18.29 6.53
C GLN A 146 -3.79 -19.21 6.69
N PHE A 147 -3.06 -19.07 7.80
CA PHE A 147 -1.93 -19.95 8.15
C PHE A 147 -2.37 -21.26 8.86
N GLY A 148 -3.67 -21.58 8.88
CA GLY A 148 -4.19 -22.85 9.39
C GLY A 148 -4.06 -23.06 10.91
N SER A 149 -3.80 -21.98 11.66
CA SER A 149 -3.59 -22.05 13.11
C SER A 149 -4.89 -21.94 13.90
N ALA A 150 -4.92 -22.55 15.10
CA ALA A 150 -6.05 -22.43 16.01
C ALA A 150 -6.20 -20.99 16.51
N GLN A 151 -7.44 -20.48 16.52
CA GLN A 151 -7.71 -19.11 16.94
C GLN A 151 -7.42 -18.92 18.44
N PRO A 152 -6.64 -17.89 18.83
CA PRO A 152 -6.33 -17.65 20.22
C PRO A 152 -7.57 -17.16 20.97
N ARG A 153 -7.75 -17.64 22.21
CA ARG A 153 -8.86 -17.19 23.08
C ARG A 153 -8.77 -15.69 23.42
N LYS A 154 -7.56 -15.13 23.46
CA LYS A 154 -7.28 -13.70 23.69
C LYS A 154 -6.19 -13.24 22.74
N LEU A 155 -6.39 -12.07 22.13
CA LEU A 155 -5.36 -11.36 21.39
C LEU A 155 -4.77 -10.29 22.29
N ASN A 156 -3.45 -10.31 22.47
CA ASN A 156 -2.76 -9.28 23.22
C ASN A 156 -2.51 -8.09 22.28
N LEU A 157 -3.35 -7.06 22.38
CA LEU A 157 -3.12 -5.81 21.67
C LEU A 157 -2.08 -4.97 22.41
N PHE A 158 -1.09 -4.45 21.68
CA PHE A 158 -0.11 -3.53 22.23
C PHE A 158 -0.77 -2.17 22.49
N HIS A 159 -1.00 -1.86 23.76
CA HIS A 159 -1.49 -0.54 24.15
C HIS A 159 -0.27 0.36 24.39
N SER A 160 -0.19 1.46 23.65
CA SER A 160 0.73 2.54 23.99
C SER A 160 0.42 3.02 25.41
N LYS A 161 1.42 3.01 26.30
CA LYS A 161 1.28 3.74 27.57
C LYS A 161 1.08 5.20 27.21
N LYS A 162 -0.11 5.75 27.50
CA LYS A 162 -0.34 7.19 27.44
C LYS A 162 0.78 7.86 28.24
N GLN A 163 1.60 8.66 27.56
CA GLN A 163 2.49 9.64 28.19
C GLN A 163 1.68 10.87 28.55
#